data_AF-A0A925HM39-F1
#
_entry.id   AF-A0A925HM39-F1
#
_cell.length_a   1.000
_cell.length_b   1.000
_cell.length_c   1.000
_cell.angle_alpha   90.00
_cell.angle_beta   90.00
_cell.angle_gamma   90.00
#
_symmetry.space_group_name_H-M   'P 1'
#
loop_
_entity.id
_entity.type
_entity.pdbx_description
1 polymer ?
#
loop_
_entity_poly.entity_id
_entity_poly.type
_entity_poly.pdbx_seq_one_letter_code
_entity_poly.pdbx_strand_id
1 'polypeptide(L)'
;MQPRKRTLKRRLYGTTRPDTLWKHQIPIKTDHRDVHQPGYLEIDLVSHSGASASGEFLHTLDSVNIQTCWVERQAVRGKGRHGVVQAMITIEQQLPVPLRGIDSDNGSEFINEHLWAFCQRPAGQALQFTRSRPYKKEDNAHVEQKNWTHVRKLVGGDRDDSTEALQALNALYAELRLFQNLFQPSMNLLTNVRKGSRLIRRYDRPQTPFARVCACPEADPEKVAALRRVRAQTDPFALSQRIDRHRDRLYHLAGQAGLEPRAVPTRPRRSPWHGWTFSRRALRPSQASAQPTDKNPVRTVGSGATSTRLAKGEAGGKTAARGAGVSGKMFR
;
A
#
# COMPACT_ATOMS: atom_id res chain seq x y z
N MET A 1 28.66 -50.75 12.03
CA MET A 1 28.05 -49.54 12.65
C MET A 1 26.79 -48.98 11.95
N GLN A 2 26.16 -49.69 11.01
CA GLN A 2 24.91 -49.23 10.36
C GLN A 2 23.56 -49.63 11.01
N PRO A 3 23.43 -50.61 11.94
CA PRO A 3 22.11 -50.96 12.48
C PRO A 3 21.54 -49.94 13.49
N ARG A 4 22.41 -49.25 14.25
CA ARG A 4 22.02 -48.37 15.37
C ARG A 4 21.34 -47.06 14.92
N LYS A 5 21.62 -46.59 13.69
CA LYS A 5 21.00 -45.39 13.10
C LYS A 5 19.55 -45.63 12.62
N ARG A 6 19.16 -46.90 12.40
CA ARG A 6 17.81 -47.25 11.92
C ARG A 6 16.80 -47.35 13.07
N THR A 7 17.26 -47.71 14.27
CA THR A 7 16.41 -47.82 15.47
C THR A 7 16.03 -46.45 16.05
N LEU A 8 16.89 -45.43 15.91
CA LEU A 8 16.61 -44.05 16.36
C LEU A 8 15.62 -43.30 15.46
N LYS A 9 15.41 -43.72 14.20
CA LYS A 9 14.43 -43.10 13.29
C LYS A 9 12.99 -43.53 13.55
N ARG A 10 12.75 -44.51 14.43
CA ARG A 10 11.42 -45.11 14.63
C ARG A 10 10.72 -44.72 15.94
N ARG A 11 11.29 -43.78 16.70
CA ARG A 11 10.68 -43.20 17.91
C ARG A 11 10.80 -41.68 17.92
N LEU A 12 10.10 -41.02 17.00
CA LEU A 12 9.73 -39.60 17.10
C LEU A 12 8.39 -39.44 16.35
N TYR A 13 7.40 -40.23 16.74
CA TYR A 13 6.01 -39.92 16.45
C TYR A 13 5.52 -38.97 17.52
N GLY A 14 5.06 -37.78 17.10
CA GLY A 14 4.15 -36.96 17.88
C GLY A 14 4.78 -35.96 18.84
N THR A 15 5.55 -35.00 18.32
CA THR A 15 5.32 -33.62 18.77
C THR A 15 4.80 -32.85 17.57
N THR A 16 3.56 -32.37 17.67
CA THR A 16 3.00 -31.40 16.71
C THR A 16 4.03 -30.29 16.58
N ARG A 17 4.58 -30.06 15.38
CA ARG A 17 5.35 -28.83 15.17
C ARG A 17 4.38 -27.68 15.45
N PRO A 18 4.64 -26.79 16.43
CA PRO A 18 3.69 -25.72 16.75
C PRO A 18 3.33 -24.88 15.51
N ASP A 19 4.26 -24.76 14.57
CA ASP A 19 4.09 -24.11 13.27
C ASP A 19 2.97 -24.67 12.38
N THR A 20 2.61 -25.94 12.49
CA THR A 20 1.50 -26.50 11.68
C THR A 20 0.15 -26.21 12.31
N LEU A 21 0.06 -26.17 13.64
CA LEU A 21 -1.20 -26.01 14.35
C LEU A 21 -1.84 -24.64 14.09
N TRP A 22 -1.05 -23.57 14.18
CA TRP A 22 -1.53 -22.20 13.90
C TRP A 22 -1.85 -21.96 12.43
N LYS A 23 -1.13 -22.60 11.50
CA LYS A 23 -1.43 -22.52 10.05
C LYS A 23 -2.81 -23.07 9.71
N HIS A 24 -3.31 -24.05 10.46
CA HIS A 24 -4.67 -24.57 10.25
C HIS A 24 -5.76 -23.68 10.85
N GLN A 25 -5.43 -22.87 11.86
CA GLN A 25 -6.39 -21.98 12.51
C GLN A 25 -6.54 -20.63 11.79
N ILE A 26 -5.49 -20.16 11.11
CA ILE A 26 -5.51 -18.90 10.36
C ILE A 26 -5.96 -19.19 8.91
N PRO A 27 -7.17 -18.75 8.51
CA PRO A 27 -7.70 -18.98 7.18
C PRO A 27 -6.85 -18.31 6.09
N ILE A 28 -6.78 -18.95 4.94
CA ILE A 28 -6.15 -18.38 3.75
C ILE A 28 -7.16 -17.46 3.05
N LYS A 29 -6.76 -16.23 2.77
CA LYS A 29 -7.56 -15.30 1.95
C LYS A 29 -6.90 -15.13 0.58
N THR A 30 -7.68 -15.28 -0.48
CA THR A 30 -7.16 -15.38 -1.85
C THR A 30 -7.38 -14.13 -2.70
N ASP A 31 -8.19 -13.19 -2.21
CA ASP A 31 -8.41 -11.89 -2.86
C ASP A 31 -8.90 -10.86 -1.82
N HIS A 32 -8.47 -9.62 -2.00
CA HIS A 32 -8.90 -8.46 -1.21
C HIS A 32 -9.91 -7.58 -1.95
N ARG A 33 -10.33 -7.96 -3.17
CA ARG A 33 -11.31 -7.21 -3.99
C ARG A 33 -12.62 -6.89 -3.29
N ASP A 34 -13.03 -7.73 -2.33
CA ASP A 34 -14.30 -7.57 -1.60
C ASP A 34 -14.16 -6.76 -0.29
N VAL A 35 -12.96 -6.21 -0.01
CA VAL A 35 -12.74 -5.35 1.15
C VAL A 35 -13.23 -3.93 0.85
N HIS A 36 -14.51 -3.69 1.09
CA HIS A 36 -15.17 -2.39 0.88
C HIS A 36 -15.33 -1.56 2.16
N GLN A 37 -14.85 -2.06 3.29
CA GLN A 37 -14.90 -1.39 4.59
C GLN A 37 -13.49 -1.09 5.11
N PRO A 38 -13.28 0.06 5.79
CA PRO A 38 -11.98 0.40 6.32
C PRO A 38 -11.76 -0.43 7.59
N GLY A 39 -10.49 -0.53 8.01
CA GLY A 39 -10.10 -1.35 9.16
C GLY A 39 -9.44 -2.68 8.85
N TYR A 40 -9.32 -3.09 7.59
CA TYR A 40 -8.53 -4.26 7.20
C TYR A 40 -7.12 -3.83 6.78
N LEU A 41 -6.11 -4.40 7.44
CA LEU A 41 -4.70 -4.12 7.17
C LEU A 41 -4.04 -5.32 6.46
N GLU A 42 -3.20 -5.04 5.45
CA GLU A 42 -2.10 -5.94 5.09
C GLU A 42 -0.87 -5.56 5.92
N ILE A 43 -0.17 -6.55 6.48
CA ILE A 43 1.04 -6.34 7.29
C ILE A 43 2.23 -7.16 6.80
N ASP A 44 3.44 -6.62 6.96
CA ASP A 44 4.69 -7.31 6.65
C ASP A 44 5.87 -6.78 7.48
N LEU A 45 6.94 -7.58 7.61
CA LEU A 45 8.20 -7.19 8.23
C LEU A 45 9.27 -6.91 7.18
N VAL A 46 9.73 -5.65 7.13
CA VAL A 46 10.91 -5.27 6.33
C VAL A 46 12.18 -5.37 7.18
N SER A 47 13.14 -6.16 6.70
CA SER A 47 14.45 -6.38 7.34
C SER A 47 15.41 -5.20 7.16
N HIS A 48 16.08 -4.78 8.26
CA HIS A 48 17.23 -3.85 8.26
C HIS A 48 18.52 -4.58 8.65
N SER A 49 18.78 -5.70 7.96
CA SER A 49 19.93 -6.57 8.23
C SER A 49 21.23 -6.12 7.55
N GLY A 50 21.17 -5.17 6.61
CA GLY A 50 22.31 -4.93 5.72
C GLY A 50 22.67 -6.18 4.92
N ALA A 51 23.97 -6.39 4.74
CA ALA A 51 24.54 -7.54 4.04
C ALA A 51 24.48 -8.86 4.83
N SER A 52 24.17 -8.83 6.14
CA SER A 52 24.16 -10.02 7.00
C SER A 52 22.92 -10.11 7.86
N ALA A 53 22.14 -11.18 7.66
CA ALA A 53 20.99 -11.53 8.50
C ALA A 53 21.39 -12.36 9.75
N SER A 54 22.66 -12.34 10.15
CA SER A 54 23.11 -12.95 11.40
C SER A 54 22.82 -12.05 12.61
N GLY A 55 22.55 -12.67 13.75
CA GLY A 55 22.27 -11.97 15.00
C GLY A 55 20.89 -11.28 15.03
N GLU A 56 20.69 -10.46 16.06
CA GLU A 56 19.50 -9.63 16.18
C GLU A 56 19.74 -8.27 15.49
N PHE A 57 18.72 -7.77 14.82
CA PHE A 57 18.71 -6.47 14.13
C PHE A 57 17.26 -5.97 14.05
N LEU A 58 17.08 -4.75 13.55
CA LEU A 58 15.78 -4.11 13.49
C LEU A 58 14.97 -4.57 12.27
N HIS A 59 13.67 -4.62 12.48
CA HIS A 59 12.66 -4.78 11.44
C HIS A 59 11.73 -3.56 11.46
N THR A 60 11.03 -3.35 10.37
CA THR A 60 9.86 -2.48 10.33
C THR A 60 8.63 -3.31 10.10
N LEU A 61 7.69 -3.25 11.04
CA LEU A 61 6.32 -3.65 10.79
C LEU A 61 5.66 -2.57 9.95
N ASP A 62 5.45 -2.85 8.67
CA ASP A 62 4.66 -2.01 7.77
C ASP A 62 3.22 -2.52 7.78
N SER A 63 2.26 -1.58 7.82
CA SER A 63 0.85 -1.89 7.81
C SER A 63 0.10 -0.95 6.88
N VAL A 64 -0.77 -1.51 6.05
CA VAL A 64 -1.48 -0.77 5.01
C VAL A 64 -2.96 -1.09 5.08
N ASN A 65 -3.78 -0.07 5.33
CA ASN A 65 -5.21 -0.21 5.19
C ASN A 65 -5.59 -0.32 3.71
N ILE A 66 -6.23 -1.43 3.35
CA ILE A 66 -6.48 -1.79 1.94
C ILE A 66 -7.36 -0.73 1.24
N GLN A 67 -8.46 -0.32 1.87
CA GLN A 67 -9.42 0.60 1.25
C GLN A 67 -8.91 2.04 1.20
N THR A 68 -8.36 2.53 2.31
CA THR A 68 -7.96 3.94 2.45
C THR A 68 -6.51 4.20 2.05
N CYS A 69 -5.72 3.15 1.79
CA CYS A 69 -4.27 3.22 1.60
C CYS A 69 -3.52 3.82 2.80
N TRP A 70 -4.16 3.95 3.96
CA TRP A 70 -3.56 4.51 5.16
C TRP A 70 -2.40 3.63 5.61
N VAL A 71 -1.24 4.22 5.87
CA VAL A 71 -0.03 3.48 6.26
C VAL A 71 0.37 3.83 7.68
N GLU A 72 0.63 2.82 8.50
CA GLU A 72 1.27 2.99 9.81
C GLU A 72 2.43 2.02 9.93
N ARG A 73 3.50 2.46 10.62
CA ARG A 73 4.71 1.66 10.81
C ARG A 73 5.26 1.78 12.20
N GLN A 74 5.87 0.69 12.65
CA GLN A 74 6.63 0.63 13.88
C GLN A 74 7.92 -0.14 13.65
N ALA A 75 9.02 0.38 14.18
CA ALA A 75 10.27 -0.36 14.24
C ALA A 75 10.20 -1.39 15.38
N VAL A 76 10.70 -2.60 15.11
CA VAL A 76 10.69 -3.75 16.03
C VAL A 76 12.10 -4.30 16.11
N ARG A 77 12.56 -4.65 17.31
CA ARG A 77 13.84 -5.33 17.50
C ARG A 77 13.65 -6.83 17.30
N GLY A 78 14.42 -7.41 16.38
CA GLY A 78 14.31 -8.80 15.98
C GLY A 78 12.94 -9.17 15.39
N LYS A 79 12.70 -10.48 15.28
CA LYS A 79 11.40 -11.07 14.91
C LYS A 79 10.60 -11.53 16.12
N GLY A 80 10.86 -10.92 17.28
CA GLY A 80 10.23 -11.29 18.54
C GLY A 80 8.72 -11.09 18.48
N ARG A 81 7.96 -12.16 18.77
CA ARG A 81 6.49 -12.19 18.71
C ARG A 81 5.84 -11.11 19.59
N HIS A 82 6.40 -10.86 20.77
CA HIS A 82 5.97 -9.78 21.67
C HIS A 82 6.18 -8.38 21.06
N GLY A 83 7.30 -8.17 20.37
CA GLY A 83 7.59 -6.90 19.71
C GLY A 83 6.59 -6.58 18.60
N VAL A 84 6.21 -7.60 17.81
CA VAL A 84 5.17 -7.46 16.77
C VAL A 84 3.82 -7.11 17.38
N VAL A 85 3.40 -7.77 18.45
CA VAL A 85 2.13 -7.45 19.13
C VAL A 85 2.14 -6.03 19.70
N GLN A 86 3.22 -5.60 20.36
CA GLN A 86 3.31 -4.24 20.90
C GLN A 86 3.27 -3.18 19.78
N ALA A 87 3.91 -3.45 18.65
CA ALA A 87 3.84 -2.62 17.47
C ALA A 87 2.42 -2.56 16.91
N MET A 88 1.70 -3.68 16.85
CA MET A 88 0.29 -3.72 16.43
C MET A 88 -0.64 -2.93 17.35
N ILE A 89 -0.45 -3.00 18.68
CA ILE A 89 -1.20 -2.18 19.65
C ILE A 89 -0.97 -0.68 19.37
N THR A 90 0.28 -0.30 19.13
CA THR A 90 0.64 1.09 18.83
C THR A 90 0.01 1.56 17.52
N ILE A 91 0.06 0.73 16.48
CA ILE A 91 -0.56 1.00 15.18
C ILE A 91 -2.07 1.18 15.34
N GLU A 92 -2.76 0.27 16.04
CA GLU A 92 -4.20 0.35 16.25
C GLU A 92 -4.64 1.67 16.92
N GLN A 93 -3.90 2.12 17.93
CA GLN A 93 -4.16 3.40 18.58
C GLN A 93 -4.05 4.59 17.62
N GLN A 94 -3.15 4.49 16.63
CA GLN A 94 -2.88 5.54 15.65
C GLN A 94 -3.87 5.56 14.48
N LEU A 95 -4.57 4.45 14.20
CA LEU A 95 -5.50 4.35 13.09
C LEU A 95 -6.70 5.30 13.28
N PRO A 96 -7.12 6.03 12.23
CA PRO A 96 -8.33 6.86 12.26
C PRO A 96 -9.62 6.07 11.98
N VAL A 97 -9.52 4.74 11.85
CA VAL A 97 -10.62 3.81 11.60
C VAL A 97 -10.46 2.61 12.55
N PRO A 98 -11.54 1.96 12.98
CA PRO A 98 -11.44 0.76 13.80
C PRO A 98 -10.66 -0.34 13.09
N LEU A 99 -9.76 -1.03 13.81
CA LEU A 99 -9.11 -2.24 13.30
C LEU A 99 -10.13 -3.39 13.28
N ARG A 100 -10.29 -4.03 12.13
CA ARG A 100 -11.27 -5.12 11.89
C ARG A 100 -10.61 -6.42 11.50
N GLY A 101 -9.47 -6.34 10.85
CA GLY A 101 -8.74 -7.52 10.44
C GLY A 101 -7.34 -7.23 9.94
N ILE A 102 -6.55 -8.27 9.91
CA ILE A 102 -5.15 -8.28 9.52
C ILE A 102 -4.96 -9.43 8.55
N ASP A 103 -4.23 -9.17 7.48
CA ASP A 103 -3.73 -10.15 6.54
C ASP A 103 -2.20 -10.11 6.53
N SER A 104 -1.56 -11.26 6.72
CA SER A 104 -0.10 -11.38 6.70
C SER A 104 0.38 -12.41 5.69
N ASP A 105 1.68 -12.44 5.45
CA ASP A 105 2.30 -13.60 4.80
C ASP A 105 2.39 -14.81 5.75
N ASN A 106 3.10 -15.85 5.31
CA ASN A 106 3.27 -17.10 6.05
C ASN A 106 4.48 -17.09 7.00
N GLY A 107 5.06 -15.92 7.29
CA GLY A 107 6.20 -15.74 8.18
C GLY A 107 5.90 -16.22 9.60
N SER A 108 6.89 -16.84 10.25
CA SER A 108 6.76 -17.31 11.63
C SER A 108 6.67 -16.16 12.66
N GLU A 109 7.06 -14.96 12.25
CA GLU A 109 6.82 -13.70 12.96
C GLU A 109 5.32 -13.39 13.15
N PHE A 110 4.46 -13.85 12.24
CA PHE A 110 3.02 -13.60 12.27
C PHE A 110 2.21 -14.84 12.65
N ILE A 111 2.63 -16.01 12.18
CA ILE A 111 1.95 -17.27 12.44
C ILE A 111 2.36 -17.81 13.81
N ASN A 112 1.82 -17.22 14.87
CA ASN A 112 2.08 -17.61 16.25
C ASN A 112 0.93 -17.30 17.21
N GLU A 113 0.99 -17.89 18.41
CA GLU A 113 -0.02 -17.75 19.46
C GLU A 113 -0.25 -16.31 19.92
N HIS A 114 0.78 -15.47 20.02
CA HIS A 114 0.63 -14.12 20.55
C HIS A 114 -0.17 -13.22 19.60
N LEU A 115 0.14 -13.28 18.30
CA LEU A 115 -0.62 -12.52 17.31
C LEU A 115 -2.03 -13.09 17.13
N TRP A 116 -2.18 -14.42 17.22
CA TRP A 116 -3.50 -15.04 17.26
C TRP A 116 -4.32 -14.56 18.46
N ALA A 117 -3.77 -14.60 19.68
CA ALA A 117 -4.42 -14.13 20.90
C ALA A 117 -4.79 -12.63 20.83
N PHE A 118 -3.92 -11.80 20.23
CA PHE A 118 -4.21 -10.40 19.94
C PHE A 118 -5.45 -10.22 19.05
N CYS A 119 -5.72 -11.17 18.14
CA CYS A 119 -6.90 -11.16 17.28
C CYS A 119 -8.15 -11.78 17.95
N GLN A 120 -7.97 -12.74 18.87
CA GLN A 120 -9.05 -13.44 19.60
C GLN A 120 -9.63 -12.65 20.78
N ARG A 121 -9.83 -11.35 20.60
CA ARG A 121 -10.39 -10.44 21.62
C ARG A 121 -11.86 -10.79 21.94
N PRO A 122 -12.42 -10.27 23.05
CA PRO A 122 -13.83 -10.49 23.39
C PRO A 122 -14.79 -10.21 22.22
N ALA A 123 -15.93 -10.90 22.23
CA ALA A 123 -16.94 -10.80 21.17
C ALA A 123 -17.32 -9.33 20.91
N GLY A 124 -17.30 -8.93 19.64
CA GLY A 124 -17.48 -7.53 19.20
C GLY A 124 -16.19 -6.75 18.97
N GLN A 125 -15.04 -7.26 19.42
CA GLN A 125 -13.71 -6.69 19.18
C GLN A 125 -12.75 -7.69 18.50
N ALA A 126 -13.21 -8.91 18.23
CA ALA A 126 -12.42 -9.92 17.55
C ALA A 126 -12.00 -9.43 16.16
N LEU A 127 -10.72 -9.65 15.83
CA LEU A 127 -10.14 -9.26 14.56
C LEU A 127 -10.13 -10.47 13.63
N GLN A 128 -10.53 -10.26 12.38
CA GLN A 128 -10.30 -11.27 11.35
C GLN A 128 -8.79 -11.38 11.08
N PHE A 129 -8.19 -12.52 11.37
CA PHE A 129 -6.81 -12.80 10.98
C PHE A 129 -6.78 -13.77 9.80
N THR A 130 -6.24 -13.34 8.67
CA THR A 130 -6.04 -14.16 7.48
C THR A 130 -4.57 -14.18 7.07
N ARG A 131 -4.22 -15.13 6.19
CA ARG A 131 -2.88 -15.22 5.58
C ARG A 131 -2.95 -15.42 4.07
N SER A 132 -1.93 -14.96 3.38
CA SER A 132 -1.77 -15.21 1.93
C SER A 132 -1.47 -16.67 1.60
N ARG A 133 -1.66 -17.05 0.34
CA ARG A 133 -1.25 -18.37 -0.13
C ARG A 133 0.27 -18.48 -0.21
N PRO A 134 0.85 -19.64 0.11
CA PRO A 134 2.27 -19.88 -0.12
C PRO A 134 2.66 -19.57 -1.58
N TYR A 135 3.71 -18.78 -1.75
CA TYR A 135 4.30 -18.41 -3.04
C TYR A 135 3.39 -17.61 -3.99
N LYS A 136 2.41 -16.86 -3.45
CA LYS A 136 1.55 -15.94 -4.23
C LYS A 136 1.76 -14.50 -3.79
N LYS A 137 2.67 -13.81 -4.48
CA LYS A 137 3.06 -12.43 -4.16
C LYS A 137 1.93 -11.43 -4.39
N GLU A 138 1.01 -11.75 -5.28
CA GLU A 138 -0.14 -10.89 -5.59
C GLU A 138 -1.13 -10.78 -4.43
N ASP A 139 -1.10 -11.70 -3.47
CA ASP A 139 -2.03 -11.73 -2.33
C ASP A 139 -1.69 -10.63 -1.29
N ASN A 140 -0.44 -10.12 -1.27
CA ASN A 140 0.04 -9.08 -0.34
C ASN A 140 0.49 -7.80 -1.08
N ALA A 141 -0.12 -7.53 -2.24
CA ALA A 141 0.37 -6.52 -3.17
C ALA A 141 0.36 -5.09 -2.60
N HIS A 142 -0.56 -4.77 -1.67
CA HIS A 142 -0.66 -3.43 -1.12
C HIS A 142 0.51 -3.14 -0.19
N VAL A 143 0.80 -4.05 0.75
CA VAL A 143 1.95 -3.90 1.66
C VAL A 143 3.27 -4.06 0.92
N GLU A 144 3.40 -4.97 -0.05
CA GLU A 144 4.63 -5.10 -0.85
C GLU A 144 4.99 -3.80 -1.59
N GLN A 145 3.99 -3.10 -2.15
CA GLN A 145 4.20 -1.80 -2.78
C GLN A 145 4.67 -0.74 -1.78
N LYS A 146 4.10 -0.73 -0.56
CA LYS A 146 4.42 0.24 0.48
C LYS A 146 5.77 -0.05 1.12
N ASN A 147 6.14 -1.31 1.33
CA ASN A 147 7.48 -1.70 1.73
C ASN A 147 8.56 -1.09 0.82
N TRP A 148 8.35 -1.14 -0.50
CA TRP A 148 9.30 -0.53 -1.44
C TRP A 148 9.35 0.99 -1.32
N THR A 149 8.17 1.63 -1.34
CA THR A 149 8.08 3.09 -1.50
C THR A 149 8.20 3.87 -0.18
N HIS A 150 7.76 3.30 0.93
CA HIS A 150 7.63 3.93 2.25
C HIS A 150 8.69 3.46 3.25
N VAL A 151 9.32 2.30 3.01
CA VAL A 151 10.43 1.81 3.84
C VAL A 151 11.74 1.83 3.05
N ARG A 152 11.91 0.95 2.06
CA ARG A 152 13.21 0.72 1.40
C ARG A 152 13.80 1.96 0.71
N LYS A 153 12.98 2.77 0.05
CA LYS A 153 13.45 4.02 -0.58
C LYS A 153 13.84 5.11 0.42
N LEU A 154 13.19 5.15 1.57
CA LEU A 154 13.33 6.24 2.53
C LEU A 154 14.40 5.93 3.56
N VAL A 155 14.33 4.75 4.16
CA VAL A 155 15.23 4.24 5.18
C VAL A 155 16.50 3.70 4.53
N GLY A 156 16.34 2.76 3.58
CA GLY A 156 17.43 2.03 2.96
C GLY A 156 17.33 0.56 3.28
N GLY A 157 18.46 -0.14 3.22
CA GLY A 157 18.59 -1.54 3.64
C GLY A 157 19.91 -1.78 4.35
N ASP A 158 20.43 -0.75 5.03
CA ASP A 158 21.64 -0.87 5.84
C ASP A 158 21.33 -1.66 7.11
N ARG A 159 22.38 -2.02 7.87
CA ARG A 159 22.22 -2.76 9.12
C ARG A 159 21.90 -1.78 10.25
N ASP A 160 20.78 -2.01 10.92
CA ASP A 160 20.40 -1.31 12.15
C ASP A 160 20.16 -2.33 13.26
N ASP A 161 20.89 -2.25 14.38
CA ASP A 161 20.72 -3.14 15.54
C ASP A 161 20.84 -2.43 16.90
N SER A 162 21.06 -1.12 16.90
CA SER A 162 21.18 -0.30 18.11
C SER A 162 19.84 0.23 18.61
N THR A 163 19.77 0.57 19.89
CA THR A 163 18.56 1.16 20.50
C THR A 163 18.37 2.60 20.02
N GLU A 164 19.46 3.30 19.74
CA GLU A 164 19.47 4.63 19.16
C GLU A 164 18.89 4.62 17.75
N ALA A 165 19.23 3.60 16.94
CA ALA A 165 18.64 3.41 15.61
C ALA A 165 17.14 3.10 15.71
N LEU A 166 16.72 2.28 16.67
CA LEU A 166 15.31 1.98 16.92
C LEU A 166 14.50 3.25 17.23
N GLN A 167 15.01 4.09 18.12
CA GLN A 167 14.39 5.37 18.47
C GLN A 167 14.38 6.33 17.27
N ALA A 168 15.48 6.43 16.54
CA ALA A 168 15.59 7.28 15.36
C ALA A 168 14.61 6.85 14.25
N LEU A 169 14.44 5.55 14.04
CA LEU A 169 13.53 5.00 13.04
C LEU A 169 12.07 5.26 13.41
N ASN A 170 11.70 5.10 14.69
CA ASN A 170 10.35 5.43 15.15
C ASN A 170 10.07 6.95 15.10
N ALA A 171 11.05 7.80 15.40
CA ALA A 171 10.92 9.26 15.22
C ALA A 171 10.71 9.63 13.75
N LEU A 172 11.46 9.00 12.83
CA LEU A 172 11.26 9.15 11.39
C LEU A 172 9.84 8.73 10.97
N TYR A 173 9.33 7.62 11.52
CA TYR A 173 8.01 7.10 11.20
C TYR A 173 6.88 7.98 11.73
N ALA A 174 7.05 8.62 12.88
CA ALA A 174 6.11 9.60 13.41
C ALA A 174 5.91 10.81 12.49
N GLU A 175 6.96 11.25 11.77
CA GLU A 175 6.84 12.33 10.78
C GLU A 175 6.34 11.82 9.43
N LEU A 176 6.84 10.64 8.99
CA LEU A 176 6.45 10.06 7.70
C LEU A 176 4.96 9.70 7.63
N ARG A 177 4.37 9.22 8.72
CA ARG A 177 2.91 8.94 8.75
C ARG A 177 2.09 10.20 8.49
N LEU A 178 2.51 11.35 9.02
CA LEU A 178 1.82 12.62 8.77
C LEU A 178 1.96 13.02 7.30
N PHE A 179 3.18 12.94 6.78
CA PHE A 179 3.46 13.32 5.41
C PHE A 179 2.67 12.48 4.40
N GLN A 180 2.79 11.16 4.52
CA GLN A 180 2.29 10.22 3.53
C GLN A 180 0.78 10.08 3.60
N ASN A 181 0.18 10.15 4.79
CA ASN A 181 -1.27 10.02 4.93
C ASN A 181 -2.00 11.34 4.70
N LEU A 182 -1.45 12.48 5.13
CA LEU A 182 -2.15 13.78 5.07
C LEU A 182 -1.88 14.56 3.79
N PHE A 183 -0.69 14.41 3.18
CA PHE A 183 -0.24 15.28 2.09
C PHE A 183 0.08 14.56 0.78
N GLN A 184 0.38 13.25 0.81
CA GLN A 184 0.74 12.49 -0.38
C GLN A 184 -0.45 11.78 -1.04
N PRO A 185 -0.87 12.18 -2.26
CA PRO A 185 -1.88 11.44 -2.99
C PRO A 185 -1.35 10.08 -3.45
N SER A 186 -2.19 9.04 -3.34
CA SER A 186 -1.95 7.72 -3.93
C SER A 186 -3.13 7.30 -4.79
N MET A 187 -2.85 6.35 -5.69
CA MET A 187 -3.86 5.71 -6.53
C MET A 187 -3.99 4.25 -6.13
N ASN A 188 -5.23 3.75 -6.10
CA ASN A 188 -5.55 2.33 -5.99
C ASN A 188 -5.78 1.73 -7.37
N LEU A 189 -5.34 0.49 -7.53
CA LEU A 189 -5.62 -0.31 -8.72
C LEU A 189 -7.09 -0.75 -8.68
N LEU A 190 -7.89 -0.26 -9.62
CA LEU A 190 -9.31 -0.61 -9.75
C LEU A 190 -9.49 -1.92 -10.50
N THR A 191 -8.84 -2.03 -11.66
CA THR A 191 -8.94 -3.24 -12.49
C THR A 191 -7.60 -3.55 -13.15
N ASN A 192 -7.39 -4.84 -13.36
CA ASN A 192 -6.25 -5.36 -14.09
C ASN A 192 -6.74 -6.42 -15.06
N VAL A 193 -6.71 -6.11 -16.36
CA VAL A 193 -7.26 -6.98 -17.42
C VAL A 193 -6.14 -7.35 -18.38
N ARG A 194 -5.97 -8.65 -18.63
CA ARG A 194 -5.04 -9.14 -19.66
C ARG A 194 -5.77 -9.23 -21.01
N LYS A 195 -5.24 -8.54 -22.03
CA LYS A 195 -5.71 -8.62 -23.42
C LYS A 195 -4.57 -9.15 -24.28
N GLY A 196 -4.64 -10.43 -24.65
CA GLY A 196 -3.53 -11.14 -25.31
C GLY A 196 -2.26 -11.12 -24.46
N SER A 197 -1.16 -10.58 -25.01
CA SER A 197 0.11 -10.41 -24.29
C SER A 197 0.16 -9.18 -23.37
N ARG A 198 -0.79 -8.24 -23.49
CA ARG A 198 -0.75 -6.96 -22.77
C ARG A 198 -1.53 -6.99 -21.47
N LEU A 199 -0.92 -6.47 -20.40
CA LEU A 199 -1.59 -6.20 -19.13
C LEU A 199 -2.07 -4.75 -19.10
N ILE A 200 -3.37 -4.53 -18.89
CA ILE A 200 -3.98 -3.19 -18.82
C ILE A 200 -4.45 -2.94 -17.39
N ARG A 201 -3.83 -1.96 -16.74
CA ARG A 201 -4.15 -1.53 -15.37
C ARG A 201 -4.94 -0.22 -15.42
N ARG A 202 -6.05 -0.16 -14.69
CA ARG A 202 -6.83 1.07 -14.48
C ARG A 202 -6.75 1.44 -13.01
N TYR A 203 -6.40 2.69 -12.77
CA TYR A 203 -6.26 3.25 -11.44
C TYR A 203 -7.37 4.26 -11.17
N ASP A 204 -7.67 4.50 -9.91
CA ASP A 204 -8.56 5.58 -9.51
C ASP A 204 -7.89 6.96 -9.59
N ARG A 205 -8.66 7.99 -9.24
CA ARG A 205 -8.14 9.35 -9.17
C ARG A 205 -7.17 9.46 -7.97
N PRO A 206 -6.02 10.15 -8.12
CA PRO A 206 -5.11 10.38 -7.01
C PRO A 206 -5.81 11.07 -5.83
N GLN A 207 -5.75 10.46 -4.65
CA GLN A 207 -6.30 11.01 -3.41
C GLN A 207 -5.37 10.69 -2.23
N THR A 208 -5.23 11.61 -1.28
CA THR A 208 -4.50 11.33 -0.03
C THR A 208 -5.25 10.28 0.79
N PRO A 209 -4.56 9.37 1.51
CA PRO A 209 -5.23 8.45 2.43
C PRO A 209 -6.20 9.13 3.40
N PHE A 210 -5.84 10.31 3.90
CA PHE A 210 -6.72 11.11 4.75
C PHE A 210 -8.03 11.54 4.09
N ALA A 211 -8.01 11.85 2.79
CA ALA A 211 -9.22 12.20 2.06
C ALA A 211 -10.15 10.98 1.92
N ARG A 212 -9.57 9.79 1.71
CA ARG A 212 -10.33 8.53 1.70
C ARG A 212 -10.94 8.25 3.07
N VAL A 213 -10.17 8.40 4.15
CA VAL A 213 -10.67 8.28 5.54
C VAL A 213 -11.81 9.26 5.81
N CYS A 214 -11.68 10.53 5.41
CA CYS A 214 -12.77 11.51 5.59
C CYS A 214 -14.06 11.16 4.83
N ALA A 215 -13.98 10.33 3.79
CA ALA A 215 -15.12 9.85 3.02
C ALA A 215 -15.73 8.55 3.59
N CYS A 216 -15.09 7.92 4.58
CA CYS A 216 -15.58 6.70 5.22
C CYS A 216 -16.52 7.06 6.39
N PRO A 217 -17.77 6.55 6.40
CA PRO A 217 -18.68 6.70 7.53
C PRO A 217 -18.18 6.06 8.84
N GLU A 218 -17.35 5.02 8.73
CA GLU A 218 -16.82 4.25 9.86
C GLU A 218 -15.55 4.85 10.47
N ALA A 219 -15.08 6.01 9.98
CA ALA A 219 -13.95 6.70 10.56
C ALA A 219 -14.28 7.30 11.93
N ASP A 220 -13.32 7.28 12.83
CA ASP A 220 -13.44 7.86 14.16
C ASP A 220 -13.54 9.40 14.05
N PRO A 221 -14.68 10.02 14.39
CA PRO A 221 -14.90 11.45 14.19
C PRO A 221 -13.91 12.32 14.97
N GLU A 222 -13.51 11.90 16.17
CA GLU A 222 -12.59 12.65 17.02
C GLU A 222 -11.18 12.61 16.44
N LYS A 223 -10.71 11.42 16.02
CA LYS A 223 -9.41 11.28 15.36
C LYS A 223 -9.39 12.02 14.03
N VAL A 224 -10.45 11.96 13.23
CA VAL A 224 -10.56 12.72 11.98
C VAL A 224 -10.48 14.22 12.25
N ALA A 225 -11.19 14.73 13.26
CA ALA A 225 -11.13 16.14 13.64
C ALA A 225 -9.72 16.56 14.09
N ALA A 226 -9.05 15.73 14.91
CA ALA A 226 -7.67 15.96 15.32
C ALA A 226 -6.71 16.00 14.13
N LEU A 227 -6.82 15.04 13.20
CA LEU A 227 -6.00 14.99 11.99
C LEU A 227 -6.28 16.17 11.04
N ARG A 228 -7.51 16.70 10.99
CA ARG A 228 -7.81 17.95 10.26
C ARG A 228 -7.03 19.12 10.85
N ARG A 229 -6.97 19.25 12.17
CA ARG A 229 -6.20 20.30 12.86
C ARG A 229 -4.70 20.15 12.60
N VAL A 230 -4.17 18.94 12.74
CA VAL A 230 -2.76 18.63 12.44
C VAL A 230 -2.43 19.01 11.00
N ARG A 231 -3.25 18.61 10.03
CA ARG A 231 -3.06 18.94 8.61
C ARG A 231 -3.08 20.45 8.36
N ALA A 232 -3.98 21.19 9.00
CA ALA A 232 -4.08 22.64 8.85
C ALA A 232 -2.90 23.41 9.44
N GLN A 233 -2.28 22.88 10.50
CA GLN A 233 -1.17 23.51 11.21
C GLN A 233 0.22 23.05 10.73
N THR A 234 0.27 22.04 9.86
CA THR A 234 1.54 21.47 9.38
C THR A 234 1.89 22.02 8.02
N ASP A 235 3.01 22.74 7.94
CA ASP A 235 3.65 23.05 6.66
C ASP A 235 4.33 21.77 6.09
N PRO A 236 3.87 21.25 4.94
CA PRO A 236 4.46 20.05 4.35
C PRO A 236 5.93 20.22 3.92
N PHE A 237 6.39 21.44 3.63
CA PHE A 237 7.79 21.68 3.28
C PHE A 237 8.69 21.63 4.51
N ALA A 238 8.30 22.29 5.61
CA ALA A 238 9.00 22.16 6.89
C ALA A 238 9.00 20.70 7.39
N LEU A 239 7.88 19.98 7.26
CA LEU A 239 7.78 18.56 7.58
C LEU A 239 8.75 17.71 6.74
N SER A 240 8.82 17.95 5.43
CA SER A 240 9.76 17.29 4.52
C SER A 240 11.22 17.50 4.96
N GLN A 241 11.59 18.71 5.38
CA GLN A 241 12.93 19.00 5.91
C GLN A 241 13.20 18.28 7.24
N ARG A 242 12.21 18.16 8.15
CA ARG A 242 12.36 17.36 9.38
C ARG A 242 12.61 15.91 9.06
N ILE A 243 11.85 15.35 8.11
CA ILE A 243 12.02 13.97 7.65
C ILE A 243 13.44 13.75 7.12
N ASP A 244 13.96 14.66 6.29
CA ASP A 244 15.32 14.54 5.76
C ASP A 244 16.37 14.56 6.89
N ARG A 245 16.22 15.44 7.90
CA ARG A 245 17.09 15.42 9.10
C ARG A 245 17.04 14.09 9.86
N HIS A 246 15.85 13.51 10.03
CA HIS A 246 15.71 12.20 10.68
C HIS A 246 16.39 11.09 9.87
N ARG A 247 16.29 11.14 8.54
CA ARG A 247 16.97 10.18 7.64
C ARG A 247 18.49 10.32 7.70
N ASP A 248 19.00 11.55 7.73
CA ASP A 248 20.44 11.79 7.86
C ASP A 248 20.96 11.28 9.21
N ARG A 249 20.22 11.53 10.31
CA ARG A 249 20.56 10.97 11.63
C ARG A 249 20.63 9.45 11.60
N LEU A 250 19.64 8.79 11.01
CA LEU A 250 19.62 7.32 10.92
C LEU A 250 20.80 6.79 10.09
N TYR A 251 21.11 7.44 8.98
CA TYR A 251 22.25 7.09 8.14
C TYR A 251 23.59 7.17 8.91
N HIS A 252 23.77 8.21 9.72
CA HIS A 252 24.98 8.34 10.56
C HIS A 252 25.08 7.26 11.62
N LEU A 253 23.96 6.81 12.20
CA LEU A 253 23.95 5.71 13.17
C LEU A 253 24.33 4.37 12.52
N ALA A 254 23.81 4.08 11.32
CA ALA A 254 24.15 2.86 10.58
C ALA A 254 25.66 2.79 10.24
N GLY A 255 26.29 3.94 9.95
CA GLY A 255 27.73 4.03 9.67
C GLY A 255 28.65 3.79 10.88
N GLN A 256 28.11 3.84 12.10
CA GLN A 256 28.89 3.65 13.34
C GLN A 256 28.86 2.19 13.85
N ALA A 257 28.00 1.34 13.30
CA ALA A 257 27.74 -0.03 13.80
C ALA A 257 28.74 -1.12 13.32
N GLY A 258 29.97 -0.75 12.92
CA GLY A 258 31.10 -1.70 12.92
C GLY A 258 31.27 -2.65 11.72
N LEU A 259 30.72 -2.34 10.54
CA LEU A 259 31.18 -2.95 9.28
C LEU A 259 31.84 -1.85 8.45
N GLU A 260 33.04 -2.15 7.93
CA GLU A 260 33.90 -1.28 7.10
C GLU A 260 33.14 -0.10 6.48
N PRO A 261 33.52 1.15 6.80
CA PRO A 261 32.76 2.32 6.37
C PRO A 261 32.64 2.30 4.86
N ARG A 262 31.43 2.03 4.37
CA ARG A 262 31.12 2.18 2.96
C ARG A 262 31.43 3.63 2.61
N ALA A 263 32.37 3.84 1.68
CA ALA A 263 32.82 5.16 1.30
C ALA A 263 31.62 6.11 1.20
N VAL A 264 31.65 7.20 1.98
CA VAL A 264 30.60 8.21 1.99
C VAL A 264 30.37 8.59 0.52
N PRO A 265 29.16 8.40 -0.03
CA PRO A 265 28.92 8.71 -1.42
C PRO A 265 29.31 10.17 -1.64
N THR A 266 30.18 10.41 -2.64
CA THR A 266 30.73 11.74 -2.97
C THR A 266 29.67 12.74 -3.42
N ARG A 267 28.41 12.30 -3.55
CA ARG A 267 27.25 13.15 -3.79
C ARG A 267 26.36 13.17 -2.54
N PRO A 268 25.92 14.36 -2.09
CA PRO A 268 24.90 14.44 -1.05
C PRO A 268 23.67 13.63 -1.48
N ARG A 269 23.12 12.83 -0.57
CA ARG A 269 21.86 12.11 -0.84
C ARG A 269 20.84 13.15 -1.23
N ARG A 270 20.39 13.11 -2.49
CA ARG A 270 19.28 13.94 -2.93
C ARG A 270 18.08 13.57 -2.09
N SER A 271 17.39 14.60 -1.61
CA SER A 271 16.10 14.42 -0.95
C SER A 271 15.19 13.55 -1.83
N PRO A 272 14.52 12.52 -1.28
CA PRO A 272 13.51 11.73 -1.99
C PRO A 272 12.39 12.59 -2.56
N TRP A 273 12.24 13.81 -2.04
CA TRP A 273 11.26 14.81 -2.41
C TRP A 273 11.71 15.69 -3.58
N HIS A 274 12.91 15.50 -4.13
CA HIS A 274 13.41 16.26 -5.26
C HIS A 274 12.47 16.14 -6.48
N GLY A 275 11.93 17.27 -6.93
CA GLY A 275 10.96 17.34 -8.04
C GLY A 275 9.51 17.09 -7.62
N TRP A 276 9.24 16.93 -6.32
CA TRP A 276 7.88 16.79 -5.82
C TRP A 276 7.25 18.17 -5.59
N THR A 277 6.19 18.48 -6.35
CA THR A 277 5.49 19.77 -6.26
C THR A 277 4.18 19.60 -5.49
N PHE A 278 4.06 20.24 -4.33
CA PHE A 278 2.81 20.35 -3.57
C PHE A 278 1.79 21.31 -4.20
N SER A 279 2.12 21.91 -5.35
CA SER A 279 1.29 22.91 -6.02
C SER A 279 0.06 22.29 -6.67
N ARG A 280 -1.09 22.93 -6.46
CA ARG A 280 -2.38 22.65 -7.10
C ARG A 280 -2.27 22.82 -8.62
N ARG A 281 -1.95 21.78 -9.38
CA ARG A 281 -2.27 21.76 -10.83
C ARG A 281 -3.76 21.51 -11.08
N ALA A 282 -4.61 22.16 -10.28
CA ALA A 282 -6.06 22.20 -10.36
C ALA A 282 -6.52 23.53 -9.77
N LEU A 283 -6.43 24.58 -10.59
CA LEU A 283 -7.20 25.83 -10.58
C LEU A 283 -6.58 26.68 -11.70
N ARG A 284 -6.95 26.41 -12.96
CA ARG A 284 -7.05 27.50 -13.92
C ARG A 284 -8.44 28.07 -13.74
N PRO A 285 -8.60 29.34 -13.34
CA PRO A 285 -9.89 30.01 -13.45
C PRO A 285 -10.26 30.05 -14.93
N SER A 286 -11.51 29.71 -15.24
CA SER A 286 -12.15 30.08 -16.48
C SER A 286 -12.05 31.59 -16.66
N GLN A 287 -11.20 32.05 -17.59
CA GLN A 287 -11.38 33.39 -18.15
C GLN A 287 -12.57 33.31 -19.12
N ALA A 288 -13.75 33.64 -18.60
CA ALA A 288 -14.86 34.10 -19.40
C ALA A 288 -15.03 35.59 -19.12
N SER A 289 -14.63 36.44 -20.07
CA SER A 289 -15.37 37.62 -20.55
C SER A 289 -14.46 38.57 -21.33
N ALA A 290 -14.48 38.42 -22.66
CA ALA A 290 -14.41 39.54 -23.59
C ALA A 290 -15.22 39.15 -24.83
N GLN A 291 -16.23 39.95 -25.14
CA GLN A 291 -17.24 39.75 -26.19
C GLN A 291 -16.69 40.12 -27.59
N PRO A 292 -17.46 39.90 -28.68
CA PRO A 292 -16.95 39.42 -29.97
C PRO A 292 -16.46 40.54 -30.87
N THR A 293 -15.50 40.22 -31.74
CA THR A 293 -15.25 41.01 -32.94
C THR A 293 -15.22 40.10 -34.15
N ASP A 294 -16.21 40.31 -35.02
CA ASP A 294 -16.16 39.98 -36.45
C ASP A 294 -14.78 40.29 -37.03
N LYS A 295 -14.25 39.34 -37.81
CA LYS A 295 -13.80 39.54 -39.20
C LYS A 295 -12.97 38.35 -39.65
N ASN A 296 -13.58 37.57 -40.54
CA ASN A 296 -12.87 36.80 -41.56
C ASN A 296 -11.99 37.76 -42.38
N PRO A 297 -10.83 37.32 -42.86
CA PRO A 297 -10.63 37.46 -44.30
C PRO A 297 -10.11 36.19 -44.96
N VAL A 298 -10.78 35.89 -46.06
CA VAL A 298 -10.39 34.96 -47.12
C VAL A 298 -9.14 35.47 -47.85
N ARG A 299 -8.24 34.54 -48.20
CA ARG A 299 -7.33 34.55 -49.37
C ARG A 299 -7.01 33.08 -49.68
N THR A 300 -7.61 32.40 -50.68
CA THR A 300 -7.24 32.29 -52.12
C THR A 300 -5.72 32.23 -52.37
N VAL A 301 -5.10 31.35 -53.17
CA VAL A 301 -5.48 30.36 -54.21
C VAL A 301 -4.36 29.29 -54.26
N GLY A 302 -4.65 28.05 -54.66
CA GLY A 302 -3.65 27.06 -55.05
C GLY A 302 -4.28 25.90 -55.81
N SER A 303 -4.25 25.99 -57.14
CA SER A 303 -4.84 25.14 -58.18
C SER A 303 -4.57 23.62 -58.09
N GLY A 304 -5.55 22.82 -58.55
CA GLY A 304 -5.34 21.41 -58.91
C GLY A 304 -6.64 20.66 -59.17
N ALA A 305 -7.19 20.81 -60.38
CA ALA A 305 -8.41 20.16 -60.83
C ALA A 305 -8.26 18.63 -60.95
N THR A 306 -9.33 17.86 -60.68
CA THR A 306 -9.84 16.77 -61.53
C THR A 306 -11.27 16.36 -61.11
N SER A 307 -12.22 16.69 -62.00
CA SER A 307 -13.42 15.94 -62.44
C SER A 307 -14.31 15.12 -61.48
N THR A 308 -15.52 15.65 -61.25
CA THR A 308 -16.86 15.05 -61.47
C THR A 308 -17.15 13.56 -61.15
N ARG A 309 -18.13 13.31 -60.26
CA ARG A 309 -19.45 12.78 -60.65
C ARG A 309 -20.52 12.93 -59.55
N LEU A 310 -21.69 13.39 -60.00
CA LEU A 310 -22.98 13.52 -59.32
C LEU A 310 -23.79 12.21 -59.35
N ALA A 311 -24.58 11.97 -58.30
CA ALA A 311 -25.98 11.46 -58.27
C ALA A 311 -26.32 11.21 -56.78
N LYS A 312 -27.23 11.89 -56.05
CA LYS A 312 -28.67 12.23 -56.15
C LYS A 312 -29.64 11.03 -56.19
N GLY A 313 -30.58 11.03 -55.24
CA GLY A 313 -31.84 10.24 -55.15
C GLY A 313 -31.89 9.38 -53.87
N GLU A 314 -32.58 9.75 -52.77
CA GLU A 314 -34.05 9.64 -52.52
C GLU A 314 -34.61 8.22 -52.73
N ALA A 315 -35.56 7.66 -51.99
CA ALA A 315 -36.28 7.89 -50.73
C ALA A 315 -37.23 6.67 -50.55
N GLY A 316 -37.72 6.41 -49.32
CA GLY A 316 -38.86 5.51 -49.03
C GLY A 316 -38.46 4.08 -48.65
N GLY A 317 -38.98 3.43 -47.59
CA GLY A 317 -40.18 3.64 -46.79
C GLY A 317 -41.03 2.36 -46.83
N LYS A 318 -41.64 2.01 -45.67
CA LYS A 318 -42.60 0.90 -45.37
C LYS A 318 -41.97 -0.43 -44.92
N THR A 319 -42.11 -0.92 -43.67
CA THR A 319 -43.21 -1.24 -42.71
C THR A 319 -43.53 -2.75 -42.63
N ALA A 320 -43.57 -3.25 -41.37
CA ALA A 320 -44.38 -4.38 -40.84
C ALA A 320 -43.94 -5.81 -41.23
N ALA A 321 -44.10 -6.89 -40.45
CA ALA A 321 -44.72 -7.14 -39.14
C ALA A 321 -44.26 -8.51 -38.57
N ARG A 322 -44.36 -8.64 -37.23
CA ARG A 322 -44.84 -9.78 -36.40
C ARG A 322 -44.36 -11.24 -36.59
N GLY A 323 -44.13 -11.88 -35.42
CA GLY A 323 -44.28 -13.34 -35.16
C GLY A 323 -43.25 -13.82 -34.12
N ALA A 324 -43.51 -13.72 -32.80
CA ALA A 324 -44.17 -14.71 -31.93
C ALA A 324 -43.47 -16.10 -31.89
N GLY A 325 -42.98 -16.51 -30.71
CA GLY A 325 -42.51 -17.89 -30.48
C GLY A 325 -41.80 -18.09 -29.13
N VAL A 326 -42.52 -18.72 -28.19
CA VAL A 326 -42.14 -19.06 -26.81
C VAL A 326 -41.25 -20.32 -26.74
N SER A 327 -40.39 -20.42 -25.71
CA SER A 327 -39.97 -21.62 -24.93
C SER A 327 -38.53 -21.36 -24.42
N GLY A 328 -38.20 -21.32 -23.12
CA GLY A 328 -38.50 -22.31 -22.09
C GLY A 328 -37.32 -23.28 -21.96
N LYS A 329 -36.41 -23.08 -20.98
CA LYS A 329 -35.77 -24.16 -20.21
C LYS A 329 -34.83 -23.66 -19.11
N MET A 330 -35.10 -24.18 -17.91
CA MET A 330 -34.32 -24.19 -16.69
C MET A 330 -33.10 -25.14 -16.78
N PHE A 331 -32.07 -24.79 -16.01
CA PHE A 331 -31.11 -25.61 -15.24
C PHE A 331 -30.52 -26.91 -15.81
N ARG A 332 -29.18 -26.98 -15.80
CA ARG A 332 -28.43 -27.72 -14.78
C ARG A 332 -27.17 -26.96 -14.39
#